data_AF-A0A7S1UZS9-F1
#
_entry.id   AF-A0A7S1UZS9-F1
#
_cell.length_a   1.000
_cell.length_b   1.000
_cell.length_c   1.000
_cell.angle_alpha   90.00
_cell.angle_beta   90.00
_cell.angle_gamma   90.00
#
_symmetry.space_group_name_H-M   'P 1'
#
loop_
_entity.id
_entity.type
_entity.pdbx_description
1 polymer ?
#
loop_
_entity_poly.entity_id
_entity_poly.type
_entity_poly.pdbx_seq_one_letter_code
_entity_poly.pdbx_strand_id
1 'polypeptide(L)'
;VNYFLLRKRKFASVLPTRSSEADTASALSRGSERSTTFPVPEKLPLKYFKKAQTEFTRDLPLLENENAFLKDIACSSDEVKPISSGFFRLEKGTPLVYTYTYHEMKIIVGGSFDISDECGNKVHAVPGDTFYFQKGAKITFETQNYGLAFYCGQRAEGEG
;
A
#
# COMPACT_ATOMS: atom_id res chain seq x y z
N VAL A 1 -15.42 43.22 -30.91
CA VAL A 1 -16.28 44.00 -29.98
C VAL A 1 -15.50 44.21 -28.70
N ASN A 2 -15.30 45.48 -28.33
CA ASN A 2 -14.58 45.97 -27.15
C ASN A 2 -15.38 45.78 -25.85
N TYR A 3 -14.72 46.15 -24.73
CA TYR A 3 -15.21 46.46 -23.37
C TYR A 3 -15.11 45.30 -22.35
N PHE A 4 -14.59 45.46 -21.13
CA PHE A 4 -13.98 46.59 -20.44
C PHE A 4 -13.29 46.10 -19.16
N LEU A 5 -12.55 47.01 -18.55
CA LEU A 5 -11.52 46.85 -17.53
C LEU A 5 -12.07 47.43 -16.20
N LEU A 6 -11.29 47.34 -15.11
CA LEU A 6 -11.39 48.03 -13.81
C LEU A 6 -12.23 47.29 -12.72
N ARG A 7 -11.87 47.30 -11.42
CA ARG A 7 -11.15 48.33 -10.65
C ARG A 7 -10.62 47.77 -9.31
N LYS A 8 -9.46 48.30 -8.91
CA LYS A 8 -8.82 48.21 -7.59
C LYS A 8 -9.72 48.72 -6.46
N ARG A 9 -9.57 48.15 -5.25
CA ARG A 9 -9.70 48.89 -3.98
C ARG A 9 -8.62 48.45 -2.97
N LYS A 10 -7.71 49.38 -2.68
CA LYS A 10 -6.91 49.46 -1.45
C LYS A 10 -7.72 50.29 -0.45
N PHE A 11 -7.79 49.90 0.82
CA PHE A 11 -7.87 50.76 2.01
C PHE A 11 -7.43 49.87 3.19
N ALA A 12 -6.22 50.04 3.72
CA ALA A 12 -5.81 51.01 4.74
C ALA A 12 -6.09 50.52 6.17
N SER A 13 -5.00 50.47 6.92
CA SER A 13 -4.78 50.15 8.32
C SER A 13 -5.62 50.95 9.30
N VAL A 14 -6.05 50.31 10.39
CA VAL A 14 -6.38 50.97 11.66
C VAL A 14 -5.74 50.17 12.80
N LEU A 15 -4.76 50.77 13.46
CA LEU A 15 -4.19 50.33 14.73
C LEU A 15 -5.15 50.66 15.89
N PRO A 16 -5.06 49.95 17.02
CA PRO A 16 -6.03 50.06 18.11
C PRO A 16 -5.81 51.31 18.96
N THR A 17 -6.90 51.91 19.43
CA THR A 17 -6.91 52.95 20.47
C THR A 17 -6.77 52.33 21.86
N ARG A 18 -5.95 53.00 22.68
CA ARG A 18 -5.64 52.69 24.09
C ARG A 18 -6.35 53.70 25.00
N SER A 19 -7.00 53.23 26.07
CA SER A 19 -7.20 53.92 27.36
C SER A 19 -7.85 52.94 28.36
N SER A 20 -7.13 52.54 29.43
CA SER A 20 -7.34 52.92 30.86
C SER A 20 -8.53 52.16 31.49
N GLU A 21 -8.53 51.49 32.64
CA GLU A 21 -7.73 51.36 33.87
C GLU A 21 -8.10 49.97 34.44
N ALA A 22 -7.14 49.15 34.88
CA ALA A 22 -6.85 48.88 36.30
C ALA A 22 -8.08 48.58 37.18
N ASP A 23 -8.43 47.29 37.27
CA ASP A 23 -9.10 46.74 38.45
C ASP A 23 -8.32 45.51 38.93
N THR A 24 -7.85 45.61 40.17
CA THR A 24 -7.05 44.65 40.90
C THR A 24 -7.92 43.54 41.49
N ALA A 25 -7.61 42.28 41.20
CA ALA A 25 -7.83 41.18 42.16
C ALA A 25 -6.96 39.97 41.80
N SER A 26 -6.01 39.70 42.69
CA SER A 26 -5.20 38.49 42.78
C SER A 26 -6.06 37.22 42.73
N ALA A 27 -5.99 36.48 41.63
CA ALA A 27 -6.35 35.06 41.59
C ALA A 27 -5.06 34.26 41.32
N LEU A 28 -4.70 33.46 42.31
CA LEU A 28 -3.52 32.61 42.33
C LEU A 28 -3.34 31.82 41.04
N SER A 29 -2.13 31.95 40.49
CA SER A 29 -1.48 31.00 39.59
C SER A 29 -1.76 29.56 40.03
N ARG A 30 -2.67 28.88 39.32
CA ARG A 30 -2.58 27.44 39.11
C ARG A 30 -2.15 27.25 37.66
N GLY A 31 -0.84 27.30 37.46
CA GLY A 31 -0.23 26.70 36.27
C GLY A 31 -0.69 25.26 36.21
N SER A 32 -1.65 24.98 35.34
CA SER A 32 -1.89 23.62 34.86
C SER A 32 -0.62 23.23 34.14
N GLU A 33 0.22 22.43 34.79
CA GLU A 33 1.31 21.70 34.15
C GLU A 33 0.68 20.92 33.00
N ARG A 34 0.75 21.50 31.81
CA ARG A 34 0.38 20.82 30.58
C ARG A 34 1.46 19.75 30.41
N SER A 35 1.18 18.57 30.95
CA SER A 35 1.98 17.38 30.80
C SER A 35 2.21 17.17 29.31
N THR A 36 3.38 17.59 28.82
CA THR A 36 3.86 17.27 27.48
C THR A 36 4.36 15.85 27.52
N THR A 37 3.44 14.90 27.72
CA THR A 37 3.70 13.51 27.35
C THR A 37 3.79 13.51 25.84
N PHE A 38 5.02 13.50 25.32
CA PHE A 38 5.25 13.04 23.96
C PHE A 38 4.62 11.64 23.87
N PRO A 39 3.70 11.38 22.92
CA PRO A 39 3.17 10.05 22.75
C PRO A 39 4.35 9.11 22.54
N VAL A 40 4.54 8.18 23.47
CA VAL A 40 5.49 7.08 23.28
C VAL A 40 5.02 6.37 22.00
N PRO A 41 5.89 6.18 20.98
CA PRO A 41 5.50 5.46 19.79
C PRO A 41 4.88 4.14 20.21
N GLU A 42 3.66 3.87 19.73
CA GLU A 42 2.97 2.63 20.03
C GLU A 42 3.86 1.46 19.62
N LYS A 43 4.13 0.56 20.56
CA LYS A 43 4.96 -0.61 20.28
C LYS A 43 4.14 -1.57 19.42
N LEU A 44 4.45 -1.64 18.13
CA LEU A 44 3.81 -2.60 17.21
C LEU A 44 4.48 -3.98 17.32
N PRO A 45 3.70 -5.06 17.48
CA PRO A 45 4.26 -6.42 17.55
C PRO A 45 4.66 -6.94 16.17
N LEU A 46 5.68 -7.81 16.13
CA LEU A 46 5.97 -8.60 14.93
C LEU A 46 4.83 -9.61 14.68
N LYS A 47 4.53 -9.86 13.41
CA LYS A 47 3.63 -10.96 12.99
C LYS A 47 4.48 -12.11 12.44
N TYR A 48 4.38 -13.28 13.06
CA TYR A 48 5.13 -14.47 12.65
C TYR A 48 4.19 -15.55 12.11
N PHE A 49 4.47 -16.02 10.89
CA PHE A 49 3.68 -17.03 10.20
C PHE A 49 4.51 -18.30 10.01
N LYS A 50 4.44 -19.22 10.97
CA LYS A 50 5.19 -20.47 10.95
C LYS A 50 4.80 -21.30 9.72
N LYS A 51 5.80 -21.62 8.87
CA LYS A 51 5.62 -22.48 7.68
C LYS A 51 4.49 -22.02 6.75
N ALA A 52 4.35 -20.71 6.56
CA ALA A 52 3.28 -20.13 5.74
C ALA A 52 3.20 -20.75 4.33
N GLN A 53 4.35 -20.97 3.68
CA GLN A 53 4.42 -21.59 2.35
C GLN A 53 3.72 -22.96 2.26
N THR A 54 3.59 -23.71 3.37
CA THR A 54 2.94 -25.03 3.36
C THR A 54 1.57 -25.03 4.02
N GLU A 55 1.42 -24.37 5.17
CA GLU A 55 0.17 -24.43 5.95
C GLU A 55 -0.88 -23.45 5.42
N PHE A 56 -0.46 -22.24 5.05
CA PHE A 56 -1.38 -21.18 4.61
C PHE A 56 -1.89 -21.42 3.19
N THR A 57 -1.08 -22.06 2.35
CA THR A 57 -1.39 -22.27 0.93
C THR A 57 -2.31 -23.46 0.66
N ARG A 58 -2.77 -24.18 1.70
CA ARG A 58 -3.70 -25.31 1.53
C ARG A 58 -5.11 -24.88 1.12
N ASP A 59 -5.47 -23.64 1.45
CA ASP A 59 -6.81 -23.10 1.26
C ASP A 59 -6.71 -21.67 0.71
N LEU A 60 -6.17 -21.57 -0.50
CA LEU A 60 -6.15 -20.34 -1.27
C LEU A 60 -7.48 -20.22 -2.04
N PRO A 61 -8.21 -19.10 -1.92
CA PRO A 61 -9.42 -18.87 -2.69
C PRO A 61 -9.07 -18.66 -4.17
N LEU A 62 -10.03 -19.00 -5.03
CA LEU A 62 -9.94 -18.70 -6.45
C LEU A 62 -9.90 -17.19 -6.65
N LEU A 63 -8.91 -16.73 -7.41
CA LEU A 63 -8.74 -15.34 -7.83
C LEU A 63 -9.48 -15.10 -9.14
N GLU A 64 -9.09 -15.84 -10.18
CA GLU A 64 -9.56 -15.62 -11.55
C GLU A 64 -9.49 -16.92 -12.35
N ASN A 65 -10.20 -16.95 -13.47
CA ASN A 65 -10.35 -18.12 -14.33
C ASN A 65 -10.87 -19.32 -13.51
N GLU A 66 -10.18 -20.45 -13.59
CA GLU A 66 -10.46 -21.69 -12.88
C GLU A 66 -9.24 -22.25 -12.13
N ASN A 67 -8.08 -21.59 -12.27
CA ASN A 67 -6.77 -22.14 -11.94
C ASN A 67 -5.83 -21.13 -11.24
N ALA A 68 -6.22 -19.87 -11.09
CA ALA A 68 -5.42 -18.86 -10.38
C ALA A 68 -5.97 -18.67 -8.96
N PHE A 69 -5.12 -18.79 -7.95
CA PHE A 69 -5.50 -18.70 -6.54
C PHE A 69 -4.60 -17.71 -5.81
N LEU A 70 -5.17 -16.88 -4.93
CA LEU A 70 -4.42 -15.83 -4.24
C LEU A 70 -5.01 -15.53 -2.88
N LYS A 71 -4.14 -15.33 -1.88
CA LYS A 71 -4.57 -14.86 -0.55
C LYS A 71 -3.50 -14.00 0.10
N ASP A 72 -3.93 -12.89 0.68
CA ASP A 72 -3.10 -12.05 1.53
C ASP A 72 -2.89 -12.73 2.89
N ILE A 73 -1.62 -12.82 3.32
CA ILE A 73 -1.25 -13.32 4.66
C ILE A 73 -1.00 -12.19 5.65
N ALA A 74 -0.53 -11.04 5.16
CA ALA A 74 -0.23 -9.89 6.00
C ALA A 74 -0.34 -8.58 5.22
N CYS A 75 -1.03 -7.62 5.85
CA CYS A 75 -1.19 -6.26 5.37
C CYS A 75 -0.65 -5.29 6.44
N SER A 76 0.00 -4.22 6.00
CA SER A 76 0.43 -3.13 6.88
C SER A 76 -0.76 -2.26 7.31
N SER A 77 -0.65 -1.60 8.46
CA SER A 77 -1.64 -0.64 8.96
C SER A 77 -1.49 0.78 8.39
N ASP A 78 -0.68 0.98 7.35
CA ASP A 78 -0.52 2.28 6.69
C ASP A 78 -1.76 2.58 5.84
N GLU A 79 -2.49 3.65 6.18
CA GLU A 79 -3.72 4.06 5.49
C GLU A 79 -3.46 4.74 4.13
N VAL A 80 -2.26 5.28 3.91
CA VAL A 80 -1.93 6.07 2.72
C VAL A 80 -1.18 5.23 1.69
N LYS A 81 -0.27 4.35 2.15
CA LYS A 81 0.60 3.52 1.33
C LYS A 81 0.68 2.10 1.89
N PRO A 82 -0.44 1.36 1.93
CA PRO A 82 -0.44 0.00 2.42
C PRO A 82 0.47 -0.88 1.56
N ILE A 83 1.07 -1.88 2.21
CA ILE A 83 1.64 -3.05 1.55
C ILE A 83 0.88 -4.29 2.00
N SER A 84 0.63 -5.17 1.04
CA SER A 84 0.03 -6.48 1.27
C SER A 84 0.95 -7.55 0.72
N SER A 85 1.10 -8.63 1.47
CA SER A 85 1.90 -9.78 1.09
C SER A 85 1.09 -11.05 1.23
N GLY A 86 1.44 -12.06 0.44
CA GLY A 86 0.65 -13.27 0.35
C GLY A 86 1.25 -14.30 -0.56
N PHE A 87 0.43 -15.28 -0.91
CA PHE A 87 0.80 -16.35 -1.83
C PHE A 87 -0.09 -16.34 -3.05
N PHE A 88 0.53 -16.46 -4.22
CA PHE A 88 -0.11 -16.65 -5.51
C PHE A 88 0.23 -18.05 -6.01
N ARG A 89 -0.81 -18.83 -6.32
CA ARG A 89 -0.68 -20.15 -6.92
C ARG A 89 -1.38 -20.14 -8.27
N LEU A 90 -0.71 -20.73 -9.26
CA LEU A 90 -1.29 -21.01 -10.54
C LEU A 90 -1.23 -22.51 -10.77
N GLU A 91 -2.35 -23.12 -11.13
CA GLU A 91 -2.39 -24.49 -11.65
C GLU A 91 -2.39 -24.45 -13.18
N LYS A 92 -2.02 -25.57 -13.81
CA LYS A 92 -2.12 -25.70 -15.27
C LYS A 92 -3.55 -25.41 -15.72
N GLY A 93 -3.70 -24.51 -16.68
CA GLY A 93 -4.99 -24.09 -17.21
C GLY A 93 -4.87 -22.83 -18.05
N THR A 94 -5.91 -22.00 -18.02
CA THR A 94 -5.93 -20.72 -18.73
C THR A 94 -4.79 -19.80 -18.26
N PRO A 95 -4.00 -19.20 -19.17
CA PRO A 95 -2.99 -18.21 -18.81
C PRO A 95 -3.61 -17.04 -18.05
N LEU A 96 -2.95 -16.59 -16.98
CA LEU A 96 -3.36 -15.39 -16.28
C LEU A 96 -2.65 -14.18 -16.91
N VAL A 97 -3.42 -13.27 -17.50
CA VAL A 97 -2.91 -12.01 -18.05
C VAL A 97 -3.32 -10.88 -17.12
N TYR A 98 -2.34 -10.25 -16.47
CA TYR A 98 -2.61 -9.24 -15.46
C TYR A 98 -1.92 -7.91 -15.79
N THR A 99 -2.67 -6.81 -15.70
CA THR A 99 -2.12 -5.46 -15.81
C THR A 99 -1.97 -4.87 -14.41
N TYR A 100 -0.74 -4.68 -13.98
CA TYR A 100 -0.42 -4.22 -12.62
C TYR A 100 -0.88 -2.78 -12.38
N THR A 101 -1.80 -2.56 -11.45
CA THR A 101 -2.24 -1.21 -11.02
C THR A 101 -1.39 -0.62 -9.89
N TYR A 102 -0.48 -1.42 -9.34
CA TYR A 102 0.47 -1.12 -8.26
C TYR A 102 1.83 -1.78 -8.52
N HIS A 103 2.85 -1.43 -7.72
CA HIS A 103 4.15 -2.10 -7.76
C HIS A 103 4.11 -3.39 -6.93
N GLU A 104 4.69 -4.46 -7.46
CA GLU A 104 4.77 -5.74 -6.76
C GLU A 104 6.13 -6.41 -6.98
N MET A 105 6.65 -7.05 -5.94
CA MET A 105 7.76 -7.98 -6.05
C MET A 105 7.31 -9.39 -5.68
N LYS A 106 7.88 -10.39 -6.35
CA LYS A 106 7.61 -11.81 -6.08
C LYS A 106 8.90 -12.62 -5.97
N ILE A 107 8.83 -13.72 -5.23
CA ILE A 107 9.80 -14.82 -5.30
C ILE A 107 9.06 -16.13 -5.56
N ILE A 108 9.56 -16.93 -6.50
CA ILE A 108 9.03 -18.27 -6.73
C ILE A 108 9.54 -19.18 -5.61
N VAL A 109 8.62 -19.88 -4.96
CA VAL A 109 8.94 -20.73 -3.80
C VAL A 109 8.58 -22.20 -4.03
N GLY A 110 7.81 -22.51 -5.06
CA GLY A 110 7.51 -23.88 -5.46
C GLY A 110 6.94 -23.98 -6.88
N GLY A 111 7.06 -25.16 -7.48
CA GLY A 111 6.64 -25.37 -8.87
C GLY A 111 7.46 -24.53 -9.86
N SER A 112 6.84 -24.13 -10.96
CA SER A 112 7.47 -23.27 -11.98
C SER A 112 6.43 -22.43 -12.70
N PHE A 113 6.86 -21.30 -13.25
CA PHE A 113 6.05 -20.45 -14.12
C PHE A 113 6.77 -20.19 -15.43
N ASP A 114 6.03 -20.05 -16.52
CA ASP A 114 6.50 -19.36 -17.71
C ASP A 114 5.92 -17.94 -17.66
N ILE A 115 6.79 -16.94 -17.49
CA ILE A 115 6.41 -15.54 -17.28
C ILE A 115 6.85 -14.74 -18.49
N SER A 116 5.95 -13.92 -19.06
CA SER A 116 6.27 -13.03 -20.18
C SER A 116 5.61 -11.66 -20.07
N ASP A 117 6.17 -10.68 -20.78
CA ASP A 117 5.65 -9.31 -20.83
C ASP A 117 5.46 -8.81 -22.28
N GLU A 118 4.85 -7.62 -22.42
CA GLU A 118 4.65 -6.98 -23.73
C GLU A 118 5.95 -6.37 -24.32
N CYS A 119 7.06 -6.38 -23.58
CA CYS A 119 8.37 -5.92 -24.05
C CYS A 119 9.19 -7.06 -24.72
N GLY A 120 8.64 -8.28 -24.74
CA GLY A 120 9.28 -9.46 -25.35
C GLY A 120 10.16 -10.26 -24.39
N ASN A 121 10.18 -9.93 -23.09
CA ASN A 121 10.85 -10.78 -22.12
C ASN A 121 10.04 -12.05 -21.89
N LYS A 122 10.74 -13.19 -21.80
CA LYS A 122 10.14 -14.46 -21.40
C LYS A 122 11.13 -15.26 -20.57
N VAL A 123 10.69 -15.76 -19.41
CA VAL A 123 11.52 -16.48 -18.46
C VAL A 123 10.78 -17.72 -17.98
N HIS A 124 11.47 -18.86 -17.94
CA HIS A 124 11.03 -20.04 -17.21
C HIS A 124 11.52 -19.92 -15.77
N ALA A 125 10.63 -19.52 -14.88
CA ALA A 125 10.92 -19.18 -13.49
C ALA A 125 10.80 -20.40 -12.57
N VAL A 126 11.79 -20.59 -11.71
CA VAL A 126 11.92 -21.74 -10.79
C VAL A 126 12.14 -21.26 -9.34
N PRO A 127 12.03 -22.14 -8.33
CA PRO A 127 12.16 -21.73 -6.94
C PRO A 127 13.50 -21.04 -6.65
N GLY A 128 13.44 -19.86 -6.04
CA GLY A 128 14.59 -18.99 -5.79
C GLY A 128 14.65 -17.75 -6.70
N ASP A 129 13.94 -17.76 -7.83
CA ASP A 129 13.90 -16.62 -8.75
C ASP A 129 13.00 -15.50 -8.23
N THR A 130 13.41 -14.26 -8.46
CA THR A 130 12.69 -13.06 -8.02
C THR A 130 12.25 -12.18 -9.18
N PHE A 131 11.11 -11.51 -9.04
CA PHE A 131 10.52 -10.65 -10.06
C PHE A 131 10.11 -9.31 -9.46
N TYR A 132 10.21 -8.26 -10.27
CA TYR A 132 9.64 -6.96 -9.99
C TYR A 132 8.69 -6.59 -11.12
N PHE A 133 7.44 -6.34 -10.76
CA PHE A 133 6.39 -5.90 -11.66
C PHE A 133 6.07 -4.45 -11.35
N GLN A 134 6.46 -3.59 -12.29
CA GLN A 134 6.21 -2.16 -12.19
C GLN A 134 4.73 -1.88 -12.47
N LYS A 135 4.15 -0.89 -11.75
CA LYS A 135 2.82 -0.36 -12.08
C LYS A 135 2.73 -0.02 -13.57
N GLY A 136 1.68 -0.52 -14.23
CA GLY A 136 1.42 -0.39 -15.66
C GLY A 136 1.96 -1.55 -16.50
N ALA A 137 2.80 -2.42 -15.94
CA ALA A 137 3.27 -3.61 -16.66
C ALA A 137 2.13 -4.61 -16.84
N LYS A 138 2.05 -5.17 -18.05
CA LYS A 138 1.15 -6.29 -18.35
C LYS A 138 1.96 -7.56 -18.47
N ILE A 139 1.64 -8.53 -17.62
CA ILE A 139 2.39 -9.77 -17.44
C ILE A 139 1.45 -10.94 -17.71
N THR A 140 1.96 -11.92 -18.45
CA THR A 140 1.28 -13.20 -18.68
C THR A 140 2.00 -14.27 -17.87
N PHE A 141 1.23 -14.99 -17.05
CA PHE A 141 1.68 -16.13 -16.26
C PHE A 141 1.08 -17.42 -16.81
N GLU A 142 1.95 -18.38 -17.09
CA GLU A 142 1.59 -19.73 -17.49
C GLU A 142 2.31 -20.76 -16.60
N THR A 143 1.82 -22.00 -16.57
CA THR A 143 2.55 -23.11 -15.95
C THR A 143 2.19 -24.43 -16.62
N GLN A 144 3.16 -25.34 -16.69
CA GLN A 144 2.95 -26.68 -17.23
C GLN A 144 2.30 -27.64 -16.22
N ASN A 145 2.39 -27.33 -14.92
CA ASN A 145 1.82 -28.15 -13.84
C ASN A 145 1.25 -27.25 -12.74
N TYR A 146 2.12 -26.64 -11.95
CA TYR A 146 1.74 -25.61 -10.99
C TYR A 146 2.91 -24.66 -10.72
N GLY A 147 2.60 -23.47 -10.24
CA GLY A 147 3.55 -22.52 -9.70
C GLY A 147 3.05 -21.95 -8.37
N LEU A 148 3.97 -21.65 -7.46
CA LEU A 148 3.70 -21.00 -6.19
C LEU A 148 4.72 -19.88 -5.95
N ALA A 149 4.22 -18.67 -5.74
CA ALA A 149 5.03 -17.49 -5.47
C ALA A 149 4.59 -16.81 -4.16
N PHE A 150 5.56 -16.30 -3.40
CA PHE A 150 5.30 -15.30 -2.38
C PHE A 150 5.39 -13.92 -3.02
N TYR A 151 4.48 -13.02 -2.67
CA TYR A 151 4.47 -11.66 -3.19
C TYR A 151 4.39 -10.61 -2.10
N CYS A 152 4.81 -9.39 -2.43
CA CYS A 152 4.53 -8.18 -1.68
C CYS A 152 4.22 -7.05 -2.66
N GLY A 153 3.03 -6.46 -2.56
CA GLY A 153 2.55 -5.39 -3.42
C GLY A 153 2.17 -4.15 -2.62
N GLN A 154 2.35 -2.97 -3.23
CA GLN A 154 1.94 -1.68 -2.66
C GLN A 154 0.45 -1.44 -2.90
N ARG A 155 -0.39 -2.18 -2.17
CA ARG A 155 -1.84 -2.18 -2.31
C ARG A 155 -2.55 -2.52 -1.01
N ALA A 156 -3.84 -2.19 -0.94
CA ALA A 156 -4.69 -2.58 0.18
C ALA A 156 -4.97 -4.10 0.18
N GLU A 157 -5.45 -4.60 1.31
CA GLU A 157 -5.88 -6.01 1.43
C GLU A 157 -7.01 -6.31 0.45
N GLY A 158 -6.95 -7.47 -0.21
CA GLY A 158 -7.98 -7.94 -1.14
C GLY A 158 -8.03 -7.19 -2.48
N GLU A 159 -7.19 -6.19 -2.73
CA GLU A 159 -7.08 -5.52 -4.03
C GLU A 159 -6.32 -6.41 -5.02
N GLY A 160 -7.00 -7.39 -5.60
CA GLY A 160 -6.48 -8.34 -6.59
C GLY A 160 -6.96 -8.01 -7.99
#